data_AF-A0A3N2NEV0-F1
#
_entry.id   AF-A0A3N2NEV0-F1
#
_cell.length_a   1.000
_cell.length_b   1.000
_cell.length_c   1.000
_cell.angle_alpha   90.00
_cell.angle_beta   90.00
_cell.angle_gamma   90.00
#
_symmetry.space_group_name_H-M   'P 1'
#
loop_
_entity.id
_entity.type
_entity.pdbx_description
1 polymer ?
#
loop_
_entity_poly.entity_id
_entity_poly.type
_entity_poly.pdbx_seq_one_letter_code
_entity_poly.pdbx_strand_id
1 'polypeptide(L)'
;MNKWLSFLLALVPFVCYSGNLQESEILTSSEQEFITMNARKVQSDIRDKFERLHEEWYNASRNNPHILLSSSIYTRMELPQFKEILDMGREIIPLILEKMMDRKYFFSLTIYEALMEKQSLPVNIKETANDSEQDRAQNLVREWIELYGKQ
;
A
#
# COMPACT_ATOMS: atom_id res chain seq x y z
N MET A 1 38.34 6.00 62.12
CA MET A 1 39.63 6.42 61.50
C MET A 1 39.74 5.77 60.14
N ASN A 2 40.16 6.59 59.17
CA ASN A 2 40.65 6.27 57.81
C ASN A 2 39.61 6.12 56.68
N LYS A 3 39.94 6.86 55.61
CA LYS A 3 39.19 7.25 54.41
C LYS A 3 39.65 6.43 53.18
N TRP A 4 38.97 6.67 52.06
CA TRP A 4 39.33 6.41 50.64
C TRP A 4 38.91 5.02 50.12
N LEU A 5 38.32 4.76 48.93
CA LEU A 5 38.05 5.41 47.62
C LEU A 5 36.80 4.67 47.04
N SER A 6 35.74 5.26 46.46
CA SER A 6 35.58 5.88 45.11
C SER A 6 34.64 5.08 44.18
N PHE A 7 33.62 5.79 43.66
CA PHE A 7 32.94 5.71 42.36
C PHE A 7 32.44 4.37 41.79
N LEU A 8 31.12 4.30 41.55
CA LEU A 8 30.55 4.30 40.19
C LEU A 8 29.03 4.53 40.24
N LEU A 9 28.58 5.41 39.34
CA LEU A 9 27.19 5.79 39.12
C LEU A 9 26.33 4.56 38.81
N ALA A 10 25.19 4.45 39.50
CA ALA A 10 24.12 3.54 39.12
C ALA A 10 23.51 4.01 37.77
N LEU A 11 23.94 3.37 36.68
CA LEU A 11 23.17 3.34 35.45
C LEU A 11 21.93 2.50 35.71
N VAL A 12 20.81 3.17 35.93
CA VAL A 12 19.49 2.56 35.80
C VAL A 12 19.39 2.10 34.35
N PRO A 13 19.24 0.79 34.06
CA PRO A 13 19.02 0.36 32.69
C PRO A 13 17.69 0.96 32.25
N PHE A 14 17.78 1.83 31.24
CA PHE A 14 16.67 2.23 30.40
C PHE A 14 16.02 0.93 29.93
N VAL A 15 14.88 0.58 30.53
CA VAL A 15 14.04 -0.49 30.02
C VAL A 15 13.59 0.02 28.66
N CYS A 16 14.29 -0.42 27.61
CA CYS A 16 13.79 -0.32 26.26
C CYS A 16 12.47 -1.10 26.27
N TYR A 17 11.37 -0.38 26.37
CA TYR A 17 10.07 -0.90 26.02
C TYR A 17 10.16 -1.27 24.53
N SER A 18 10.52 -2.53 24.26
CA SER A 18 10.20 -3.17 22.99
C SER A 18 8.70 -3.39 23.01
N GLY A 19 7.96 -2.29 22.83
CA GLY A 19 6.63 -2.41 22.27
C GLY A 19 6.84 -3.19 20.99
N ASN A 20 6.17 -4.34 20.87
CA ASN A 20 6.02 -5.02 19.59
C ASN A 20 5.55 -3.95 18.61
N LEU A 21 6.48 -3.43 17.81
CA LEU A 21 6.17 -2.80 16.54
C LEU A 21 5.50 -3.94 15.80
N GLN A 22 4.17 -3.92 15.80
CA GLN A 22 3.38 -4.87 15.05
C GLN A 22 3.79 -4.61 13.60
N GLU A 23 4.77 -5.38 13.16
CA GLU A 23 5.24 -5.44 11.79
C GLU A 23 3.96 -5.55 10.97
N SER A 24 3.65 -4.50 10.20
CA SER A 24 2.47 -4.45 9.35
C SER A 24 2.43 -5.79 8.62
N GLU A 25 1.52 -6.66 9.02
CA GLU A 25 1.65 -8.09 8.73
C GLU A 25 1.77 -8.24 7.21
N ILE A 26 2.70 -9.05 6.71
CA ILE A 26 2.76 -9.29 5.26
C ILE A 26 1.52 -10.10 4.89
N LEU A 27 0.89 -9.85 3.74
CA LEU A 27 -0.23 -10.67 3.26
C LEU A 27 0.16 -12.16 3.27
N THR A 28 -0.67 -13.00 3.87
CA THR A 28 -0.50 -14.46 3.90
C THR A 28 -0.55 -15.05 2.49
N SER A 29 0.03 -16.24 2.32
CA SER A 29 0.02 -16.92 1.01
C SER A 29 -1.40 -17.17 0.48
N SER A 30 -2.36 -17.47 1.35
CA SER A 30 -3.76 -17.66 0.97
C SER A 30 -4.43 -16.36 0.52
N GLU A 31 -4.11 -15.24 1.16
CA GLU A 31 -4.61 -13.92 0.74
C GLU A 31 -4.06 -13.56 -0.64
N GLN A 32 -2.76 -13.76 -0.86
CA GLN A 32 -2.12 -13.52 -2.16
C GLN A 32 -2.68 -14.42 -3.26
N GLU A 33 -2.92 -15.71 -2.97
CA GLU A 33 -3.51 -16.65 -3.92
C GLU A 33 -4.93 -16.23 -4.32
N PHE A 34 -5.75 -15.80 -3.35
CA PHE A 34 -7.10 -15.32 -3.64
C PHE A 34 -7.11 -14.12 -4.59
N ILE A 35 -6.23 -13.13 -4.36
CA ILE A 35 -6.10 -11.97 -5.25
C ILE A 35 -5.60 -12.41 -6.62
N THR A 36 -4.55 -13.23 -6.68
CA THR A 36 -3.99 -13.76 -7.94
C THR A 36 -5.05 -14.50 -8.75
N MET A 37 -5.86 -15.34 -8.11
CA MET A 37 -6.95 -16.07 -8.78
C MET A 37 -8.01 -15.14 -9.35
N ASN A 38 -8.36 -14.06 -8.66
CA ASN A 38 -9.32 -13.08 -9.17
C ASN A 38 -8.73 -12.24 -10.31
N ALA A 39 -7.47 -11.81 -10.18
CA ALA A 39 -6.75 -11.16 -11.27
C ALA A 39 -6.75 -12.04 -12.53
N ARG A 40 -6.52 -13.35 -12.40
CA ARG A 40 -6.49 -14.31 -13.54
C ARG A 40 -7.81 -14.43 -14.30
N LYS A 41 -8.93 -13.99 -13.72
CA LYS A 41 -10.24 -13.98 -14.40
C LYS A 41 -10.39 -12.81 -15.38
N VAL A 42 -9.56 -11.77 -15.26
CA VAL A 42 -9.54 -10.63 -16.19
C VAL A 42 -8.99 -11.08 -17.54
N GLN A 43 -9.62 -10.66 -18.64
CA GLN A 43 -9.22 -11.07 -20.00
C GLN A 43 -7.77 -10.65 -20.29
N SER A 44 -7.07 -11.45 -21.09
CA SER A 44 -5.63 -11.28 -21.32
C SER A 44 -5.29 -9.96 -22.00
N ASP A 45 -6.08 -9.51 -22.95
CA ASP A 45 -5.90 -8.23 -23.64
C ASP A 45 -6.08 -7.03 -22.71
N ILE A 46 -7.06 -7.08 -21.80
CA ILE A 46 -7.27 -6.08 -20.75
C ILE A 46 -6.07 -6.09 -19.78
N ARG A 47 -5.63 -7.28 -19.36
CA ARG A 47 -4.46 -7.44 -18.48
C ARG A 47 -3.19 -6.87 -19.11
N ASP A 48 -2.91 -7.20 -20.37
CA ASP A 48 -1.71 -6.74 -21.08
C ASP A 48 -1.72 -5.22 -21.26
N LYS A 49 -2.89 -4.65 -21.58
CA LYS A 49 -3.06 -3.19 -21.66
C LYS A 49 -2.83 -2.53 -20.30
N PHE A 50 -3.37 -3.09 -19.22
CA PHE A 50 -3.18 -2.56 -17.86
C PHE A 50 -1.71 -2.61 -17.45
N GLU A 51 -1.03 -3.73 -17.65
CA GLU A 51 0.38 -3.91 -17.28
C GLU A 51 1.26 -2.86 -17.96
N ARG A 52 1.09 -2.68 -19.28
CA ARG A 52 1.82 -1.68 -20.05
C ARG A 52 1.56 -0.26 -19.55
N LEU A 53 0.30 0.12 -19.37
CA LEU A 53 -0.07 1.46 -18.90
C LEU A 53 0.41 1.72 -17.47
N HIS A 54 0.31 0.72 -16.59
CA HIS A 54 0.78 0.81 -15.20
C HIS A 54 2.29 1.01 -15.14
N GLU A 55 3.06 0.25 -15.92
CA GLU A 55 4.51 0.40 -16.03
C GLU A 55 4.90 1.78 -16.59
N GLU A 56 4.25 2.22 -17.68
CA GLU A 56 4.46 3.55 -18.26
C GLU A 56 4.18 4.67 -17.25
N TRP A 57 3.07 4.57 -16.50
CA TRP A 57 2.70 5.51 -15.45
C TRP A 57 3.72 5.53 -14.30
N TYR A 58 4.19 4.35 -13.86
CA TYR A 58 5.18 4.23 -12.80
C TYR A 58 6.54 4.84 -13.21
N ASN A 59 6.96 4.58 -14.43
CA ASN A 59 8.21 5.09 -14.98
C ASN A 59 8.15 6.61 -15.22
N ALA A 60 7.04 7.12 -15.76
CA ALA A 60 6.82 8.56 -15.92
C ALA A 60 6.88 9.30 -14.58
N SER A 61 6.31 8.71 -13.52
CA SER A 61 6.38 9.27 -12.16
C SER A 61 7.82 9.40 -11.64
N ARG A 62 8.69 8.41 -11.92
CA ARG A 62 10.10 8.42 -11.50
C ARG A 62 10.95 9.43 -12.27
N ASN A 63 10.56 9.72 -13.51
CA ASN A 63 11.28 10.64 -14.40
C ASN A 63 10.77 12.08 -14.34
N ASN A 64 9.74 12.36 -13.53
CA ASN A 64 9.20 13.70 -13.33
C ASN A 64 9.62 14.23 -11.93
N PRO A 65 10.54 15.21 -11.84
CA PRO A 65 11.02 15.73 -10.55
C PRO A 65 9.92 16.30 -9.65
N HIS A 66 8.88 16.93 -10.23
CA HIS A 66 7.77 17.49 -9.45
C HIS A 66 6.99 16.39 -8.72
N ILE A 67 6.73 15.29 -9.43
CA ILE A 67 6.01 14.13 -8.88
C ILE A 67 6.91 13.34 -7.93
N LEU A 68 8.17 13.11 -8.30
CA LEU A 68 9.13 12.32 -7.51
C LEU A 68 9.41 12.93 -6.13
N LEU A 69 9.46 14.26 -6.05
CA LEU A 69 9.73 14.99 -4.80
C LEU A 69 8.47 15.30 -4.00
N SER A 70 7.28 14.97 -4.51
CA SER A 70 6.03 15.23 -3.81
C SER A 70 5.86 14.31 -2.61
N SER A 71 5.33 14.87 -1.51
CA SER A 71 4.89 14.10 -0.34
C SER A 71 3.51 13.48 -0.52
N SER A 72 2.76 13.89 -1.56
CA SER A 72 1.41 13.41 -1.85
C SER A 72 1.41 12.34 -2.93
N ILE A 73 0.84 11.17 -2.61
CA ILE A 73 0.67 10.08 -3.59
C ILE A 73 -0.24 10.49 -4.76
N TYR A 74 -1.13 11.45 -4.53
CA TYR A 74 -2.12 11.93 -5.50
C TYR A 74 -1.51 12.75 -6.64
N THR A 75 -0.29 13.26 -6.48
CA THR A 75 0.40 14.03 -7.54
C THR A 75 0.60 13.19 -8.82
N ARG A 76 0.67 11.86 -8.69
CA ARG A 76 0.78 10.96 -9.85
C ARG A 76 -0.47 10.93 -10.73
N MET A 77 -1.62 11.40 -10.23
CA MET A 77 -2.87 11.50 -10.98
C MET A 77 -2.79 12.53 -12.12
N GLU A 78 -1.80 13.44 -12.07
CA GLU A 78 -1.58 14.46 -13.09
C GLU A 78 -0.99 13.89 -14.40
N LEU A 79 -0.45 12.66 -14.37
CA LEU A 79 0.14 12.01 -15.54
C LEU A 79 -0.95 11.55 -16.52
N PRO A 80 -0.75 11.69 -17.84
CA PRO A 80 -1.75 11.30 -18.84
C PRO A 80 -2.12 9.82 -18.78
N GLN A 81 -1.17 8.94 -18.45
CA GLN A 81 -1.41 7.50 -18.30
C GLN A 81 -2.44 7.20 -17.20
N PHE A 82 -2.54 8.04 -16.17
CA PHE A 82 -3.53 7.86 -15.12
C PHE A 82 -4.94 7.89 -15.70
N LYS A 83 -5.24 8.86 -16.57
CA LYS A 83 -6.53 8.94 -17.26
C LYS A 83 -6.78 7.71 -18.14
N GLU A 84 -5.77 7.26 -18.88
CA GLU A 84 -5.90 6.07 -19.73
C GLU A 84 -6.20 4.80 -18.93
N ILE A 85 -5.62 4.67 -17.73
CA ILE A 85 -5.93 3.58 -16.80
C ILE A 85 -7.37 3.71 -16.28
N LEU A 86 -7.83 4.91 -15.90
CA LEU A 86 -9.22 5.10 -15.46
C LEU A 86 -10.25 4.77 -16.54
N ASP A 87 -9.94 5.11 -17.79
CA ASP A 87 -10.80 4.79 -18.93
C ASP A 87 -10.95 3.26 -19.17
N MET A 88 -10.11 2.42 -18.54
CA MET A 88 -10.28 0.96 -18.52
C MET A 88 -11.42 0.51 -17.60
N GLY A 89 -11.93 1.37 -16.71
CA GLY A 89 -13.09 1.08 -15.86
C GLY A 89 -12.82 0.10 -14.72
N ARG A 90 -13.88 -0.36 -14.06
CA ARG A 90 -13.78 -1.15 -12.82
C ARG A 90 -13.34 -2.60 -13.01
N GLU A 91 -13.29 -3.11 -14.23
CA GLU A 91 -12.88 -4.49 -14.51
C GLU A 91 -11.40 -4.76 -14.16
N ILE A 92 -10.57 -3.71 -14.09
CA ILE A 92 -9.16 -3.82 -13.71
C ILE A 92 -8.91 -3.79 -12.18
N ILE A 93 -9.95 -3.65 -11.34
CA ILE A 93 -9.79 -3.64 -9.87
C ILE A 93 -8.97 -4.84 -9.37
N PRO A 94 -9.22 -6.09 -9.78
CA PRO A 94 -8.40 -7.23 -9.35
C PRO A 94 -6.91 -7.10 -9.72
N LEU A 95 -6.59 -6.47 -10.86
CA LEU A 95 -5.21 -6.25 -11.29
C LEU A 95 -4.52 -5.16 -10.44
N ILE A 96 -5.26 -4.12 -10.04
CA ILE A 96 -4.76 -3.07 -9.14
C ILE A 96 -4.45 -3.67 -7.76
N LEU A 97 -5.33 -4.53 -7.23
CA LEU A 97 -5.10 -5.24 -5.98
C LEU A 97 -3.88 -6.18 -6.08
N GLU A 98 -3.74 -6.89 -7.20
CA GLU A 98 -2.57 -7.75 -7.49
C GLU A 98 -1.26 -6.94 -7.46
N LYS A 99 -1.24 -5.73 -8.02
CA LYS A 99 -0.08 -4.82 -7.91
C LYS A 99 0.21 -4.44 -6.47
N MET A 100 -0.81 -4.07 -5.70
CA MET A 100 -0.64 -3.59 -4.33
C MET A 100 -0.20 -4.66 -3.35
N MET A 101 -0.21 -5.96 -3.72
CA MET A 101 0.42 -7.02 -2.90
C MET A 101 1.92 -6.75 -2.68
N ASP A 102 2.61 -6.20 -3.68
CA ASP A 102 3.96 -5.66 -3.50
C ASP A 102 3.85 -4.21 -2.98
N ARG A 103 4.28 -4.01 -1.71
CA ARG A 103 4.21 -2.72 -1.02
C ARG A 103 4.87 -1.59 -1.80
N LYS A 104 5.80 -1.86 -2.71
CA LYS A 104 6.43 -0.82 -3.54
C LYS A 104 5.45 -0.15 -4.49
N TYR A 105 4.31 -0.78 -4.81
CA TYR A 105 3.29 -0.30 -5.74
C TYR A 105 2.09 0.39 -5.04
N PHE A 106 2.23 0.80 -3.78
CA PHE A 106 1.18 1.45 -2.99
C PHE A 106 0.54 2.69 -3.65
N PHE A 107 1.24 3.40 -4.54
CA PHE A 107 0.66 4.50 -5.31
C PHE A 107 -0.56 4.10 -6.15
N SER A 108 -0.69 2.80 -6.50
CA SER A 108 -1.83 2.25 -7.23
C SER A 108 -3.15 2.39 -6.45
N LEU A 109 -3.07 2.67 -5.14
CA LEU A 109 -4.20 3.07 -4.30
C LEU A 109 -4.99 4.24 -4.91
N THR A 110 -4.31 5.22 -5.49
CA THR A 110 -4.96 6.37 -6.15
C THR A 110 -5.81 5.96 -7.35
N ILE A 111 -5.42 4.91 -8.08
CA ILE A 111 -6.19 4.37 -9.20
C ILE A 111 -7.45 3.70 -8.67
N TYR A 112 -7.31 2.87 -7.63
CA TYR A 112 -8.45 2.20 -7.00
C TYR A 112 -9.49 3.22 -6.50
N GLU A 113 -9.05 4.23 -5.76
CA GLU A 113 -9.93 5.26 -5.20
C GLU A 113 -10.67 6.06 -6.26
N ALA A 114 -9.97 6.42 -7.34
CA ALA A 114 -10.57 7.14 -8.45
C ALA A 114 -11.62 6.29 -9.19
N LEU A 115 -11.35 5.00 -9.42
CA LEU A 115 -12.32 4.07 -10.04
C LEU A 115 -13.56 3.80 -9.16
N MET A 116 -13.41 3.95 -7.84
CA MET A 116 -14.50 3.78 -6.88
C MET A 116 -15.29 5.08 -6.61
N GLU A 117 -14.97 6.18 -7.32
CA GLU A 117 -15.65 7.50 -7.32
C GLU A 117 -16.27 7.88 -5.96
N LYS A 118 -15.46 8.24 -4.96
CA LYS A 118 -15.93 8.84 -3.69
C LYS A 118 -17.23 8.25 -3.09
N GLN A 119 -17.53 6.97 -3.35
CA GLN A 119 -18.21 6.17 -2.35
C GLN A 119 -17.25 6.26 -1.20
N SER A 120 -17.62 7.07 -0.20
CA SER A 120 -17.10 6.96 1.15
C SER A 120 -16.87 5.48 1.35
N LEU A 121 -15.60 5.07 1.35
CA LEU A 121 -15.18 3.70 1.55
C LEU A 121 -16.17 3.13 2.57
N PRO A 122 -16.95 2.06 2.28
CA PRO A 122 -17.78 1.44 3.30
C PRO A 122 -16.85 0.71 4.27
N VAL A 123 -15.90 1.43 4.85
CA VAL A 123 -14.75 0.85 5.50
C VAL A 123 -14.35 1.76 6.61
N ASN A 124 -14.62 1.23 7.78
CA ASN A 124 -13.92 1.48 9.01
C ASN A 124 -12.43 1.08 8.82
N ILE A 125 -11.71 1.67 7.85
CA ILE A 125 -10.25 1.60 7.85
C ILE A 125 -9.94 2.26 9.17
N LYS A 126 -9.50 1.46 10.14
CA LYS A 126 -8.94 1.99 11.37
C LYS A 126 -7.63 2.63 10.98
N GLU A 127 -7.69 3.77 10.27
CA GLU A 127 -6.55 4.64 10.02
C GLU A 127 -6.10 5.05 11.42
N THR A 128 -5.08 4.36 11.92
CA THR A 128 -4.42 4.83 13.12
C THR A 128 -3.59 6.02 12.69
N ALA A 129 -3.33 6.96 13.61
CA ALA A 129 -2.55 8.17 13.29
C ALA A 129 -1.12 7.90 12.76
N ASN A 130 -0.70 6.63 12.69
CA ASN A 130 0.62 6.19 12.27
C ASN A 130 0.64 5.29 11.02
N ASP A 131 -0.50 5.04 10.37
CA ASP A 131 -0.51 4.14 9.20
C ASP A 131 0.17 4.80 7.99
N SER A 132 1.14 4.12 7.40
CA SER A 132 1.74 4.60 6.15
C SER A 132 0.81 4.36 4.96
N GLU A 133 0.99 5.08 3.84
CA GLU A 133 0.24 4.82 2.60
C GLU A 133 0.46 3.39 2.07
N GLN A 134 1.59 2.76 2.43
CA GLN A 134 1.84 1.35 2.14
C GLN A 134 0.95 0.43 2.97
N ASP A 135 0.74 0.74 4.25
CA ASP A 135 -0.15 -0.02 5.14
C ASP A 135 -1.59 0.15 4.72
N ARG A 136 -1.98 1.38 4.34
CA ARG A 136 -3.30 1.69 3.79
C ARG A 136 -3.61 0.87 2.53
N ALA A 137 -2.66 0.77 1.60
CA ALA A 137 -2.81 -0.07 0.40
C ALA A 137 -2.97 -1.56 0.75
N GLN A 138 -2.19 -2.08 1.71
CA GLN A 138 -2.26 -3.48 2.13
C GLN A 138 -3.56 -3.80 2.89
N ASN A 139 -4.01 -2.89 3.76
CA ASN A 139 -5.27 -3.01 4.48
C ASN A 139 -6.47 -3.01 3.53
N LEU A 140 -6.42 -2.18 2.48
CA LEU A 140 -7.43 -2.20 1.42
C LEU A 140 -7.49 -3.56 0.71
N VAL A 141 -6.34 -4.17 0.41
CA VAL A 141 -6.31 -5.52 -0.17
C VAL A 141 -6.96 -6.53 0.78
N ARG A 142 -6.63 -6.53 2.07
CA ARG A 142 -7.25 -7.44 3.06
C ARG A 142 -8.76 -7.27 3.14
N GLU A 143 -9.20 -6.03 3.21
CA GLU A 143 -10.60 -5.71 3.37
C GLU A 143 -11.40 -6.12 2.12
N TRP A 144 -10.83 -5.97 0.93
CA TRP A 144 -11.40 -6.54 -0.29
C TRP A 144 -11.51 -8.08 -0.19
N ILE A 145 -10.50 -8.76 0.36
CA ILE A 145 -10.57 -10.21 0.62
C ILE A 145 -11.67 -10.55 1.63
N GLU A 146 -11.83 -9.76 2.69
CA GLU A 146 -12.87 -10.00 3.69
C GLU A 146 -14.29 -9.84 3.12
N LEU A 147 -14.48 -8.86 2.23
CA LEU A 147 -15.77 -8.59 1.59
C LEU A 147 -16.14 -9.62 0.52
N TYR A 148 -15.16 -10.09 -0.26
CA TYR A 148 -15.41 -10.90 -1.46
C TYR A 148 -14.89 -12.35 -1.37
N GLY A 149 -14.09 -12.68 -0.36
CA GLY A 149 -13.42 -13.97 -0.20
C GLY A 149 -14.08 -14.94 0.77
N LYS A 150 -15.08 -14.51 1.55
CA LYS A 150 -15.93 -15.40 2.35
C LYS A 150 -17.05 -15.96 1.46
N GLN A 151 -16.82 -17.11 0.83
CA GLN A 151 -17.84 -17.95 0.19
C GLN A 151 -17.93 -19.29 0.91
#